data_AF-A0A285ZTK1-F1
#
_entry.id   AF-A0A285ZTK1-F1
#
_cell.length_a   1.000
_cell.length_b   1.000
_cell.length_c   1.000
_cell.angle_alpha   90.00
_cell.angle_beta   90.00
_cell.angle_gamma   90.00
#
_symmetry.space_group_name_H-M   'P 1'
#
loop_
_entity.id
_entity.type
_entity.pdbx_description
1 polymer ?
#
loop_
_entity_poly.entity_id
_entity_poly.type
_entity_poly.pdbx_seq_one_letter_code
_entity_poly.pdbx_strand_id
1 'polypeptide(L)'
;MKIFYKVSDKQLLKDRNEIFKEVGISALETNGFVPSVFKSSWNGEYNRSIKGYTYEYYKLKEGKYLEHIDISIVSGDKWIKVYLNIFELISPLNSIEELGKYEGINFSMPPNNLTKMRLRSDDYKGPPLFYMLFLPEHKIGSFYTKAGYISKVLKLKKLIESDMGHIDEFVKKWHNIYKANVTDWEGNIIKEI
;
A
#
# COMPACT_ATOMS: atom_id res chain seq x y z
N MET A 1 38.14 -9.79 1.87
CA MET A 1 37.41 -11.05 1.59
C MET A 1 35.92 -10.80 1.76
N LYS A 2 35.10 -10.83 0.68
CA LYS A 2 33.63 -10.72 0.82
C LYS A 2 33.09 -12.11 1.17
N ILE A 3 32.88 -12.36 2.46
CA ILE A 3 32.44 -13.67 2.98
C ILE A 3 30.95 -13.93 2.67
N PHE A 4 30.18 -12.89 2.34
CA PHE A 4 28.73 -12.97 2.15
C PHE A 4 28.29 -12.50 0.76
N TYR A 5 27.28 -13.18 0.21
CA TYR A 5 26.58 -12.76 -0.99
C TYR A 5 25.92 -11.40 -0.76
N LYS A 6 26.20 -10.42 -1.62
CA LYS A 6 25.66 -9.06 -1.52
C LYS A 6 24.98 -8.68 -2.82
N VAL A 7 23.75 -8.21 -2.70
CA VAL A 7 22.98 -7.58 -3.78
C VAL A 7 23.09 -6.07 -3.63
N SER A 8 23.11 -5.33 -4.74
CA SER A 8 23.14 -3.88 -4.69
C SER A 8 21.78 -3.30 -4.28
N ASP A 9 21.76 -2.14 -3.64
CA ASP A 9 20.51 -1.49 -3.22
C ASP A 9 19.61 -1.17 -4.42
N LYS A 10 20.21 -0.83 -5.57
CA LYS A 10 19.49 -0.65 -6.84
C LYS A 10 18.77 -1.92 -7.27
N GLN A 11 19.41 -3.07 -7.15
CA GLN A 11 18.79 -4.35 -7.49
C GLN A 11 17.71 -4.75 -6.47
N LEU A 12 17.94 -4.52 -5.17
CA LEU A 12 16.91 -4.74 -4.13
C LEU A 12 15.68 -3.85 -4.31
N LEU A 13 15.86 -2.61 -4.76
CA LEU A 13 14.78 -1.70 -5.13
C LEU A 13 14.01 -2.25 -6.34
N LYS A 14 14.73 -2.65 -7.40
CA LYS A 14 14.13 -3.25 -8.59
C LYS A 14 13.32 -4.50 -8.22
N ASP A 15 13.90 -5.43 -7.47
CA ASP A 15 13.26 -6.71 -7.16
C ASP A 15 12.00 -6.54 -6.30
N ARG A 16 11.98 -5.58 -5.36
CA ARG A 16 10.73 -5.23 -4.65
C ARG A 16 9.66 -4.68 -5.58
N ASN A 17 10.03 -3.82 -6.52
CA ASN A 17 9.11 -3.25 -7.49
C ASN A 17 8.53 -4.33 -8.41
N GLU A 18 9.38 -5.21 -8.95
CA GLU A 18 8.95 -6.32 -9.80
C GLU A 18 8.04 -7.29 -9.04
N ILE A 19 8.36 -7.63 -7.79
CA ILE A 19 7.46 -8.46 -6.96
C ILE A 19 6.07 -7.82 -6.88
N PHE A 20 5.98 -6.52 -6.58
CA PHE A 20 4.68 -5.87 -6.47
C PHE A 20 3.93 -5.84 -7.81
N LYS A 21 4.63 -5.58 -8.92
CA LYS A 21 4.03 -5.63 -10.26
C LYS A 21 3.50 -7.02 -10.62
N GLU A 22 4.27 -8.06 -10.34
CA GLU A 22 3.94 -9.44 -10.72
C GLU A 22 2.74 -10.00 -9.96
N VAL A 23 2.66 -9.75 -8.64
CA VAL A 23 1.64 -10.40 -7.78
C VAL A 23 0.81 -9.44 -6.95
N GLY A 24 1.30 -8.23 -6.67
CA GLY A 24 0.56 -7.25 -5.88
C GLY A 24 -0.58 -6.63 -6.68
N ILE A 25 -0.28 -6.18 -7.90
CA ILE A 25 -1.25 -5.55 -8.81
C ILE A 25 -2.40 -6.51 -9.13
N SER A 26 -2.08 -7.70 -9.64
CA SER A 26 -3.08 -8.70 -10.03
C SER A 26 -3.97 -9.15 -8.86
N ALA A 27 -3.40 -9.28 -7.66
CA ALA A 27 -4.17 -9.63 -6.46
C ALA A 27 -5.11 -8.51 -6.01
N LEU A 28 -4.70 -7.24 -6.13
CA LEU A 28 -5.57 -6.09 -5.86
C LEU A 28 -6.71 -6.00 -6.89
N GLU A 29 -6.39 -6.12 -8.18
CA GLU A 29 -7.37 -6.07 -9.27
C GLU A 29 -8.41 -7.19 -9.14
N THR A 30 -8.00 -8.40 -8.76
CA THR A 30 -8.90 -9.51 -8.47
C THR A 30 -9.87 -9.19 -7.31
N ASN A 31 -9.45 -8.34 -6.37
CA ASN A 31 -10.28 -7.87 -5.25
C ASN A 31 -11.13 -6.64 -5.58
N GLY A 32 -11.18 -6.22 -6.85
CA GLY A 32 -12.00 -5.10 -7.33
C GLY A 32 -11.37 -3.73 -7.13
N PHE A 33 -10.07 -3.66 -6.84
CA PHE A 33 -9.33 -2.40 -6.85
C PHE A 33 -8.95 -2.04 -8.28
N VAL A 34 -9.04 -0.76 -8.62
CA VAL A 34 -8.60 -0.21 -9.90
C VAL A 34 -7.47 0.79 -9.66
N PRO A 35 -6.53 0.96 -10.62
CA PRO A 35 -5.53 2.02 -10.54
C PRO A 35 -6.18 3.40 -10.37
N SER A 36 -5.47 4.29 -9.68
CA SER A 36 -5.92 5.67 -9.47
C SER A 36 -6.24 6.38 -10.79
N VAL A 37 -7.49 6.86 -10.86
CA VAL A 37 -8.03 7.59 -12.03
C VAL A 37 -7.80 9.10 -11.95
N PHE A 38 -7.34 9.61 -10.79
CA PHE A 38 -7.10 11.03 -10.59
C PHE A 38 -5.98 11.56 -11.50
N LYS A 39 -6.06 12.85 -11.86
CA LYS A 39 -5.05 13.52 -12.72
C LYS A 39 -3.64 13.47 -12.14
N SER A 40 -3.54 13.51 -10.82
CA SER A 40 -2.28 13.50 -10.07
C SER A 40 -1.62 12.12 -9.99
N SER A 41 -2.24 11.05 -10.52
CA SER A 41 -1.74 9.70 -10.36
C SER A 41 -0.42 9.45 -11.10
N TRP A 42 0.48 8.72 -10.45
CA TRP A 42 1.81 8.37 -10.96
C TRP A 42 1.97 6.90 -11.38
N ASN A 43 1.00 6.05 -11.08
CA ASN A 43 0.84 4.68 -11.59
C ASN A 43 2.14 3.84 -11.73
N GLY A 44 3.03 3.88 -10.73
CA GLY A 44 4.22 3.03 -10.69
C GLY A 44 5.43 3.51 -11.50
N GLU A 45 5.42 4.75 -12.00
CA GLU A 45 6.60 5.36 -12.64
C GLU A 45 7.71 5.68 -11.63
N TYR A 46 8.97 5.65 -12.10
CA TYR A 46 10.10 5.94 -11.22
C TYR A 46 10.20 7.43 -10.89
N ASN A 47 10.11 7.74 -9.60
CA ASN A 47 10.16 9.09 -9.08
C ASN A 47 11.57 9.47 -8.66
N ARG A 48 12.14 10.49 -9.31
CA ARG A 48 13.47 11.01 -8.95
C ARG A 48 13.48 11.72 -7.60
N SER A 49 12.40 12.39 -7.23
CA SER A 49 12.28 13.15 -5.98
C SER A 49 12.28 12.24 -4.76
N ILE A 50 11.46 11.17 -4.77
CA ILE A 50 11.44 10.18 -3.67
C ILE A 50 12.40 9.00 -3.90
N LYS A 51 13.07 8.95 -5.06
CA LYS A 51 13.98 7.87 -5.49
C LYS A 51 13.33 6.48 -5.40
N GLY A 52 12.15 6.32 -5.99
CA GLY A 52 11.34 5.12 -5.80
C GLY A 52 10.13 5.03 -6.72
N TYR A 53 9.19 4.16 -6.34
CA TYR A 53 7.95 3.91 -7.05
C TYR A 53 6.77 4.11 -6.09
N THR A 54 5.69 4.69 -6.61
CA THR A 54 4.42 4.83 -5.91
C THR A 54 3.29 4.26 -6.75
N TYR A 55 2.37 3.55 -6.11
CA TYR A 55 1.17 3.05 -6.74
C TYR A 55 -0.03 3.43 -5.89
N GLU A 56 -1.12 3.79 -6.55
CA GLU A 56 -2.37 4.17 -5.90
C GLU A 56 -3.50 3.35 -6.51
N TYR A 57 -4.31 2.74 -5.65
CA TYR A 57 -5.42 1.90 -6.03
C TYR A 57 -6.66 2.27 -5.23
N TYR A 58 -7.81 2.21 -5.88
CA TYR A 58 -9.10 2.57 -5.28
C TYR A 58 -10.14 1.49 -5.51
N LYS A 59 -11.03 1.31 -4.54
CA LYS A 59 -12.21 0.46 -4.63
C LYS A 59 -13.40 1.22 -4.06
N LEU A 60 -14.47 1.30 -4.84
CA LEU A 60 -15.71 1.95 -4.45
C LEU A 60 -16.67 0.87 -3.97
N LYS A 61 -17.15 1.04 -2.73
CA LYS A 61 -18.05 0.10 -2.07
C LYS A 61 -19.39 0.77 -1.83
N GLU A 62 -20.45 0.15 -2.36
CA GLU A 62 -21.84 0.61 -2.23
C GLU A 62 -22.07 2.05 -2.71
N GLY A 63 -21.20 2.55 -3.61
CA GLY A 63 -21.20 3.94 -4.06
C GLY A 63 -20.83 4.97 -2.98
N LYS A 64 -20.55 4.54 -1.75
CA LYS A 64 -20.43 5.41 -0.58
C LYS A 64 -19.03 5.40 0.03
N TYR A 65 -18.39 4.25 0.13
CA TYR A 65 -17.07 4.16 0.74
C TYR A 65 -16.00 4.04 -0.34
N LEU A 66 -14.98 4.88 -0.22
CA LEU A 66 -13.81 4.85 -1.07
C LEU A 66 -12.65 4.24 -0.28
N GLU A 67 -12.34 2.98 -0.57
CA GLU A 67 -11.17 2.29 -0.03
C GLU A 67 -9.96 2.67 -0.89
N HIS A 68 -8.91 3.20 -0.27
CA HIS A 68 -7.70 3.70 -0.91
C HIS A 68 -6.48 2.92 -0.42
N ILE A 69 -5.74 2.35 -1.36
CA ILE A 69 -4.45 1.70 -1.11
C ILE A 69 -3.33 2.54 -1.74
N ASP A 70 -2.38 2.95 -0.92
CA ASP A 70 -1.14 3.62 -1.34
C ASP A 70 0.05 2.69 -1.09
N ILE A 71 0.87 2.49 -2.11
CA ILE A 71 2.08 1.66 -2.03
C ILE A 71 3.31 2.50 -2.33
N SER A 72 4.30 2.45 -1.44
CA SER A 72 5.57 3.16 -1.59
C SER A 72 6.75 2.20 -1.53
N ILE A 73 7.59 2.22 -2.56
CA ILE A 73 8.81 1.41 -2.67
C ILE A 73 9.99 2.33 -3.01
N VAL A 74 10.78 2.72 -2.01
CA VAL A 74 11.84 3.73 -2.17
C VAL A 74 13.25 3.19 -1.93
N SER A 75 14.22 3.84 -2.56
CA SER A 75 15.64 3.57 -2.36
C SER A 75 16.08 3.91 -0.94
N GLY A 76 17.05 3.16 -0.40
CA GLY A 76 17.55 3.31 0.98
C GLY A 76 16.62 2.74 2.07
N ASP A 77 15.34 2.57 1.74
CA ASP A 77 14.37 1.83 2.54
C ASP A 77 14.40 0.33 2.14
N LYS A 78 14.05 -0.59 3.04
CA LYS A 78 14.02 -2.05 2.79
C LYS A 78 12.61 -2.60 2.56
N TRP A 79 11.58 -1.82 2.85
CA TRP A 79 10.18 -2.22 2.82
C TRP A 79 9.52 -1.93 1.47
N ILE A 80 8.48 -2.70 1.16
CA ILE A 80 7.33 -2.28 0.35
C ILE A 80 6.34 -1.79 1.40
N LYS A 81 6.02 -0.50 1.42
CA LYS A 81 5.06 0.04 2.38
C LYS A 81 3.70 0.06 1.72
N VAL A 82 2.77 -0.73 2.23
CA VAL A 82 1.38 -0.71 1.79
C VAL A 82 0.56 -0.03 2.88
N TYR A 83 -0.26 0.92 2.48
CA TYR A 83 -1.12 1.67 3.36
C TYR A 83 -2.56 1.59 2.90
N LEU A 84 -3.47 1.42 3.85
CA LEU A 84 -4.91 1.45 3.65
C LEU A 84 -5.50 2.68 4.32
N ASN A 85 -6.40 3.34 3.62
CA ASN A 85 -7.27 4.35 4.18
C ASN A 85 -8.68 4.21 3.60
N ILE A 86 -9.70 4.63 4.34
CA ILE A 86 -11.10 4.51 3.92
C ILE A 86 -11.81 5.83 4.17
N PHE A 87 -12.52 6.30 3.15
CA PHE A 87 -13.29 7.53 3.18
C PHE A 87 -14.77 7.25 2.98
N GLU A 88 -15.62 8.03 3.61
CA GLU A 88 -17.05 8.07 3.34
C GLU A 88 -17.31 9.27 2.43
N LEU A 89 -17.90 9.05 1.26
CA LEU A 89 -18.24 10.11 0.34
C LEU A 89 -19.58 10.73 0.73
N ILE A 90 -19.61 12.06 0.84
CA ILE A 90 -20.84 12.80 1.17
C ILE A 90 -21.92 12.63 0.10
N SER A 91 -21.50 12.56 -1.16
CA SER A 91 -22.35 12.30 -2.31
C SER A 91 -21.94 10.96 -2.91
N PRO A 92 -22.88 10.01 -3.06
CA PRO A 92 -22.56 8.72 -3.66
C PRO A 92 -22.00 8.87 -5.08
N LEU A 93 -21.07 7.99 -5.44
CA LEU A 93 -20.56 7.82 -6.79
C LEU A 93 -21.21 6.60 -7.44
N ASN A 94 -21.51 6.69 -8.74
CA ASN A 94 -21.92 5.50 -9.48
C ASN A 94 -20.70 4.71 -9.95
N SER A 95 -19.61 5.41 -10.26
CA SER A 95 -18.38 4.83 -10.80
C SER A 95 -17.13 5.55 -10.30
N ILE A 96 -16.02 4.83 -10.14
CA ILE A 96 -14.73 5.42 -9.75
C ILE A 96 -14.24 6.39 -10.82
N GLU A 97 -14.49 6.09 -12.09
CA GLU A 97 -14.06 6.86 -13.27
C GLU A 97 -14.53 8.33 -13.23
N GLU A 98 -15.63 8.60 -12.53
CA GLU A 98 -16.12 9.97 -12.31
C GLU A 98 -15.11 10.85 -11.56
N LEU A 99 -14.19 10.23 -10.80
CA LEU A 99 -13.13 10.92 -10.06
C LEU A 99 -12.01 11.44 -10.95
N GLY A 100 -11.91 10.99 -12.22
CA GLY A 100 -10.77 11.34 -13.09
C GLY A 100 -10.68 12.81 -13.52
N LYS A 101 -11.72 13.61 -13.23
CA LYS A 101 -11.70 15.07 -13.45
C LYS A 101 -11.11 15.85 -12.28
N TYR A 102 -10.98 15.24 -11.10
CA TYR A 102 -10.53 15.86 -9.86
C TYR A 102 -9.04 15.59 -9.58
N GLU A 103 -8.49 16.36 -8.64
CA GLU A 103 -7.18 16.09 -8.05
C GLU A 103 -7.34 15.13 -6.86
N GLY A 104 -6.45 14.14 -6.75
CA GLY A 104 -6.51 13.13 -5.67
C GLY A 104 -5.68 13.49 -4.44
N ILE A 105 -4.97 14.62 -4.46
CA ILE A 105 -3.92 14.94 -3.49
C ILE A 105 -4.43 15.02 -2.04
N ASN A 106 -5.66 15.52 -1.83
CA ASN A 106 -6.19 15.73 -0.49
C ASN A 106 -6.45 14.41 0.25
N PHE A 107 -6.72 13.30 -0.46
CA PHE A 107 -6.86 11.97 0.16
C PHE A 107 -5.56 11.49 0.84
N SER A 108 -4.42 12.06 0.48
CA SER A 108 -3.09 11.73 1.01
C SER A 108 -2.53 12.78 1.97
N MET A 109 -3.21 13.91 2.16
CA MET A 109 -2.77 15.02 3.03
C MET A 109 -3.47 15.01 4.40
N PRO A 110 -2.91 15.64 5.45
CA PRO A 110 -3.65 15.89 6.68
C PRO A 110 -4.89 16.74 6.42
N PRO A 111 -6.03 16.48 7.10
CA PRO A 111 -6.23 15.48 8.16
C PRO A 111 -6.51 14.05 7.66
N ASN A 112 -6.76 13.85 6.36
CA ASN A 112 -7.12 12.55 5.80
C ASN A 112 -6.08 11.46 6.03
N ASN A 113 -4.81 11.81 6.05
CA ASN A 113 -3.75 10.84 6.30
C ASN A 113 -3.62 10.37 7.76
N LEU A 114 -4.37 10.95 8.71
CA LEU A 114 -4.34 10.56 10.12
C LEU A 114 -4.99 9.19 10.39
N THR A 115 -5.92 8.79 9.52
CA THR A 115 -6.58 7.47 9.58
C THR A 115 -5.89 6.44 8.68
N LYS A 116 -4.74 6.77 8.11
CA LYS A 116 -3.97 5.86 7.25
C LYS A 116 -3.32 4.76 8.11
N MET A 117 -3.57 3.50 7.74
CA MET A 117 -3.03 2.32 8.42
C MET A 117 -2.00 1.63 7.55
N ARG A 118 -0.76 1.50 8.02
CA ARG A 118 0.23 0.66 7.37
C ARG A 118 -0.02 -0.81 7.68
N LEU A 119 -0.16 -1.62 6.63
CA LEU A 119 -0.36 -3.06 6.77
C LEU A 119 0.87 -3.72 7.41
N ARG A 120 0.61 -4.68 8.30
CA ARG A 120 1.61 -5.41 9.10
C ARG A 120 2.50 -4.51 9.95
N SER A 121 1.98 -3.37 10.38
CA SER A 121 2.67 -2.41 11.25
C SER A 121 1.68 -1.83 12.24
N ASP A 122 0.65 -1.18 11.72
CA ASP A 122 -0.29 -0.39 12.53
C ASP A 122 -1.56 -1.19 12.86
N ASP A 123 -1.76 -2.33 12.19
CA ASP A 123 -2.92 -3.21 12.33
C ASP A 123 -2.81 -4.20 13.51
N TYR A 124 -1.72 -4.13 14.28
CA TYR A 124 -1.45 -5.04 15.40
C TYR A 124 -1.84 -4.44 16.75
N LYS A 125 -2.63 -5.20 17.52
CA LYS A 125 -2.96 -4.90 18.92
C LYS A 125 -2.03 -5.69 19.84
N GLY A 126 -1.12 -5.03 20.54
CA GLY A 126 -0.22 -5.66 21.52
C GLY A 126 1.11 -4.92 21.72
N PRO A 127 1.97 -5.37 22.65
CA PRO A 127 3.25 -4.73 22.91
C PRO A 127 4.13 -4.73 21.65
N PRO A 128 4.74 -3.60 21.28
CA PRO A 128 5.40 -3.46 19.98
C PRO A 128 6.49 -4.49 19.66
N LEU A 129 7.18 -4.96 20.68
CA LEU A 129 8.28 -5.90 20.55
C LEU A 129 7.86 -7.25 19.94
N PHE A 130 6.65 -7.73 20.21
CA PHE A 130 6.22 -9.04 19.71
C PHE A 130 6.00 -9.04 18.20
N TYR A 131 5.36 -8.02 17.63
CA TYR A 131 5.18 -7.98 16.19
C TYR A 131 6.50 -7.71 15.46
N MET A 132 7.37 -6.85 16.00
CA MET A 132 8.67 -6.53 15.39
C MET A 132 9.61 -7.74 15.29
N LEU A 133 9.50 -8.70 16.22
CA LEU A 133 10.38 -9.87 16.27
C LEU A 133 9.84 -11.09 15.53
N PHE A 134 8.51 -11.27 15.49
CA PHE A 134 7.92 -12.55 15.09
C PHE A 134 6.98 -12.48 13.88
N LEU A 135 6.53 -11.28 13.48
CA LEU A 135 5.57 -11.18 12.38
C LEU A 135 6.27 -10.95 11.04
N PRO A 136 5.70 -11.51 9.95
CA PRO A 136 6.25 -11.29 8.62
C PRO A 136 6.10 -9.82 8.24
N GLU A 137 7.10 -9.30 7.52
CA GLU A 137 7.12 -7.93 7.04
C GLU A 137 7.25 -7.92 5.52
N HIS A 138 6.72 -6.89 4.87
CA HIS A 138 6.87 -6.66 3.43
C HIS A 138 8.30 -6.19 3.06
N LYS A 139 9.32 -6.97 3.40
CA LYS A 139 10.72 -6.69 3.06
C LYS A 139 11.47 -7.94 2.66
N ILE A 140 12.50 -7.77 1.83
CA ILE A 140 13.46 -8.84 1.57
C ILE A 140 14.32 -8.97 2.83
N GLY A 141 14.13 -10.07 3.57
CA GLY A 141 14.87 -10.34 4.81
C GLY A 141 16.36 -10.58 4.57
N SER A 142 17.14 -10.67 5.64
CA SER A 142 18.59 -10.91 5.56
C SER A 142 18.95 -12.23 4.87
N PHE A 143 20.04 -12.22 4.09
CA PHE A 143 20.57 -13.38 3.38
C PHE A 143 22.09 -13.33 3.33
N TYR A 144 22.73 -14.51 3.25
CA TYR A 144 24.18 -14.66 3.19
C TYR A 144 24.66 -15.38 1.92
N THR A 145 23.76 -16.08 1.23
CA THR A 145 24.03 -16.84 0.01
C THR A 145 23.05 -16.44 -1.09
N LYS A 146 23.38 -16.74 -2.36
CA LYS A 146 22.49 -16.52 -3.50
C LYS A 146 21.18 -17.31 -3.38
N ALA A 147 21.24 -18.56 -2.92
CA ALA A 147 20.06 -19.37 -2.66
C ALA A 147 19.19 -18.76 -1.54
N GLY A 148 19.83 -18.25 -0.47
CA GLY A 148 19.13 -17.53 0.59
C GLY A 148 18.43 -16.27 0.07
N TYR A 149 19.09 -15.52 -0.82
CA TYR A 149 18.49 -14.35 -1.46
C TYR A 149 17.20 -14.72 -2.23
N ILE A 150 17.27 -15.71 -3.11
CA ILE A 150 16.14 -16.19 -3.90
C ILE A 150 14.99 -16.67 -2.98
N SER A 151 15.31 -17.39 -1.91
CA SER A 151 14.31 -17.82 -0.92
C SER A 151 13.60 -16.64 -0.26
N LYS A 152 14.33 -15.57 0.10
CA LYS A 152 13.73 -14.36 0.69
C LYS A 152 12.87 -13.59 -0.31
N VAL A 153 13.28 -13.50 -1.56
CA VAL A 153 12.49 -12.92 -2.67
C VAL A 153 11.17 -13.67 -2.84
N LEU A 154 11.22 -15.01 -2.91
CA LEU A 154 10.03 -15.86 -3.03
C LEU A 154 9.11 -15.75 -1.80
N LYS A 155 9.68 -15.65 -0.59
CA LYS A 155 8.89 -15.44 0.63
C LYS A 155 8.14 -14.11 0.59
N LEU A 156 8.81 -13.03 0.18
CA LEU A 156 8.17 -11.73 0.02
C LEU A 156 7.08 -11.77 -1.06
N LYS A 157 7.34 -12.43 -2.19
CA LYS A 157 6.35 -12.59 -3.28
C LYS A 157 5.06 -13.24 -2.77
N LYS A 158 5.16 -14.40 -2.11
CA LYS A 158 4.00 -15.09 -1.52
C LYS A 158 3.27 -14.25 -0.47
N LEU A 159 4.01 -13.46 0.31
CA LEU A 159 3.41 -12.61 1.34
C LEU A 159 2.59 -11.47 0.72
N ILE A 160 3.15 -10.78 -0.28
CA ILE A 160 2.45 -9.71 -1.01
C ILE A 160 1.20 -10.25 -1.70
N GLU A 161 1.33 -11.37 -2.42
CA GLU A 161 0.21 -12.04 -3.09
C GLU A 161 -0.91 -12.38 -2.08
N SER A 162 -0.55 -13.02 -0.97
CA SER A 162 -1.51 -13.39 0.07
C SER A 162 -2.19 -12.17 0.68
N ASP A 163 -1.45 -11.11 1.02
CA ASP A 163 -2.01 -9.97 1.73
C ASP A 163 -2.89 -9.09 0.84
N MET A 164 -2.47 -8.85 -0.41
CA MET A 164 -3.28 -8.12 -1.38
C MET A 164 -4.51 -8.95 -1.79
N GLY A 165 -4.36 -10.28 -1.86
CA GLY A 165 -5.44 -11.21 -2.13
C GLY A 165 -6.49 -11.28 -1.02
N HIS A 166 -6.13 -10.94 0.22
CA HIS A 166 -7.03 -10.94 1.39
C HIS A 166 -7.16 -9.54 2.00
N ILE A 167 -7.15 -8.50 1.16
CA ILE A 167 -7.13 -7.10 1.61
C ILE A 167 -8.36 -6.73 2.47
N ASP A 168 -9.50 -7.39 2.25
CA ASP A 168 -10.72 -7.22 3.03
C ASP A 168 -10.53 -7.55 4.54
N GLU A 169 -9.56 -8.41 4.90
CA GLU A 169 -9.21 -8.64 6.31
C GLU A 169 -8.57 -7.41 6.94
N PHE A 170 -7.74 -6.69 6.19
CA PHE A 170 -7.14 -5.43 6.62
C PHE A 170 -8.20 -4.32 6.68
N VAL A 171 -9.18 -4.30 5.78
CA VAL A 171 -10.34 -3.39 5.86
C VAL A 171 -11.12 -3.59 7.16
N LYS A 172 -11.40 -4.83 7.56
CA LYS A 172 -12.04 -5.12 8.85
C LYS A 172 -11.21 -4.62 10.03
N LYS A 173 -9.89 -4.84 10.00
CA LYS A 173 -8.99 -4.33 11.05
C LYS A 173 -8.97 -2.81 11.11
N TRP A 174 -8.97 -2.15 9.95
CA TRP A 174 -9.02 -0.70 9.84
C TRP A 174 -10.26 -0.14 10.54
N HIS A 175 -11.45 -0.70 10.28
CA HIS A 175 -12.69 -0.30 10.95
C HIS A 175 -12.73 -0.57 12.47
N ASN A 176 -11.87 -1.47 12.96
CA ASN A 176 -11.72 -1.71 14.41
C ASN A 176 -10.80 -0.70 15.11
N ILE A 177 -10.13 0.17 14.34
CA ILE A 177 -9.17 1.17 14.83
C ILE A 177 -9.68 2.58 14.51
N TYR A 178 -10.22 2.80 13.31
CA TYR A 178 -10.56 4.10 12.77
C TYR A 178 -12.03 4.19 12.34
N LYS A 179 -12.49 5.43 12.17
CA LYS A 179 -13.73 5.77 11.47
C LYS A 179 -13.38 6.54 10.21
N ALA A 180 -14.18 6.37 9.17
CA ALA A 180 -13.98 7.07 7.90
C ALA A 180 -14.29 8.55 8.06
N ASN A 181 -13.38 9.40 7.56
CA ASN A 181 -13.68 10.81 7.36
C ASN A 181 -14.73 10.95 6.27
N VAL A 182 -15.63 11.91 6.44
CA VAL A 182 -16.62 12.24 5.39
C VAL A 182 -16.00 13.28 4.47
N THR A 183 -15.82 12.95 3.21
CA THR A 183 -15.21 13.82 2.21
C THR A 183 -16.11 14.08 1.01
N ASP A 184 -15.82 15.16 0.29
CA ASP A 184 -16.28 15.29 -1.09
C ASP A 184 -15.40 14.45 -2.05
N TRP A 185 -15.65 14.60 -3.35
CA TRP A 185 -14.94 13.87 -4.40
C TRP A 185 -13.50 14.36 -4.66
N GLU A 186 -13.15 15.55 -4.16
CA GLU A 186 -11.78 16.08 -4.19
C GLU A 186 -11.00 15.70 -2.92
N GLY A 187 -11.63 15.01 -1.98
CA GLY A 187 -11.03 14.63 -0.70
C GLY A 187 -11.03 15.76 0.33
N ASN A 188 -11.79 16.85 0.13
CA ASN A 188 -11.95 17.85 1.17
C ASN A 188 -12.85 17.28 2.28
N ILE A 189 -12.41 17.42 3.53
CA ILE A 189 -13.18 16.92 4.67
C ILE A 189 -14.36 17.85 4.91
N ILE A 190 -15.56 17.27 4.90
CA ILE A 190 -16.79 17.98 5.27
C ILE A 190 -17.13 17.76 6.75
N LYS A 191 -16.74 16.59 7.29
CA LYS A 191 -16.93 16.26 8.69
C LYS A 191 -15.81 15.35 9.20
N GLU A 192 -15.06 15.86 10.16
CA GLU A 192 -14.19 15.05 11.03
C GLU A 192 -15.06 14.33 12.07
N ILE A 193 -14.70 13.10 12.45
CA ILE A 193 -15.34 12.37 13.56
C ILE A 193 -14.39 12.27 14.73
#